data_AF-A0A354H095-F1
#
_entry.id   AF-A0A354H095-F1
#
_cell.length_a   1.000
_cell.length_b   1.000
_cell.length_c   1.000
_cell.angle_alpha   90.00
_cell.angle_beta   90.00
_cell.angle_gamma   90.00
#
_symmetry.space_group_name_H-M   'P 1'
#
loop_
_entity.id
_entity.type
_entity.pdbx_description
1 polymer ?
#
loop_
_entity_poly.entity_id
_entity_poly.type
_entity_poly.pdbx_seq_one_letter_code
_entity_poly.pdbx_strand_id
1 'polypeptide(L)'
;MNISLLSGPGVHIQLLNILGNTGDAALLLTRDSLDTLRNQRNRADYDLTDTTVETEANAMIRVKEAFNVIAELNRCRLDTPRFAAVTTATRVWVKKLRGIP
;
A
#
# COMPACT_ATOMS: atom_id res chain seq x y z
N MET A 1 -2.39 -6.22 -14.32
CA MET A 1 -1.76 -6.76 -13.09
C MET A 1 -2.80 -7.68 -12.46
N ASN A 2 -2.57 -8.99 -12.42
CA ASN A 2 -3.61 -9.95 -12.02
C ASN A 2 -3.71 -9.96 -10.48
N ILE A 3 -4.77 -9.36 -9.95
CA ILE A 3 -5.01 -9.14 -8.51
C ILE A 3 -5.34 -10.47 -7.79
N SER A 4 -5.60 -11.54 -8.55
CA SER A 4 -5.94 -12.90 -8.08
C SER A 4 -4.83 -13.62 -7.29
N LEU A 5 -3.64 -13.03 -7.16
CA LEU A 5 -2.55 -13.53 -6.31
C LEU A 5 -2.63 -13.03 -4.85
N LEU A 6 -3.64 -12.20 -4.50
CA LEU A 6 -3.72 -11.46 -3.24
C LEU A 6 -4.66 -12.08 -2.17
N SER A 7 -4.97 -13.38 -2.24
CA SER A 7 -5.99 -14.00 -1.36
C SER A 7 -5.43 -14.75 -0.14
N GLY A 8 -4.12 -14.71 0.12
CA GLY A 8 -3.46 -15.49 1.19
C GLY A 8 -3.10 -14.69 2.46
N PRO A 9 -2.76 -15.37 3.57
CA PRO A 9 -2.16 -14.71 4.73
C PRO A 9 -0.85 -14.00 4.35
N GLY A 10 -0.63 -12.78 4.87
CA GLY A 10 0.60 -11.99 4.61
C GLY A 10 0.59 -11.12 3.35
N VAL A 11 -0.52 -11.05 2.61
CA VAL A 11 -0.65 -10.26 1.38
C VAL A 11 -0.35 -8.77 1.58
N HIS A 12 -0.71 -8.20 2.72
CA HIS A 12 -0.39 -6.81 3.03
C HIS A 12 1.12 -6.58 3.09
N ILE A 13 1.90 -7.50 3.68
CA ILE A 13 3.37 -7.41 3.71
C ILE A 13 3.93 -7.50 2.29
N GLN A 14 3.39 -8.41 1.47
CA GLN A 14 3.79 -8.51 0.08
C GLN A 14 3.51 -7.23 -0.70
N LEU A 15 2.34 -6.61 -0.51
CA LEU A 15 1.98 -5.33 -1.12
C LEU A 15 2.94 -4.21 -0.68
N LEU A 16 3.21 -4.09 0.62
CA LEU A 16 4.14 -3.09 1.15
C LEU A 16 5.57 -3.29 0.60
N ASN A 17 6.02 -4.54 0.50
CA ASN A 17 7.31 -4.86 -0.08
C ASN A 17 7.36 -4.54 -1.58
N ILE A 18 6.29 -4.81 -2.32
CA ILE A 18 6.20 -4.44 -3.74
C ILE A 18 6.34 -2.92 -3.89
N LEU A 19 5.51 -2.15 -3.19
CA LEU A 19 5.51 -0.68 -3.29
C LEU A 19 6.86 -0.08 -2.87
N GLY A 20 7.50 -0.63 -1.83
CA GLY A 20 8.80 -0.18 -1.33
C GLY A 20 10.01 -0.53 -2.23
N ASN A 21 9.85 -1.42 -3.22
CA ASN A 21 10.94 -1.86 -4.10
C ASN A 21 10.74 -1.44 -5.56
N THR A 22 9.96 -0.39 -5.80
CA THR A 22 9.67 0.12 -7.15
C THR A 22 10.71 1.13 -7.67
N GLY A 23 11.52 1.73 -6.78
CA GLY A 23 12.38 2.87 -7.10
C GLY A 23 11.62 4.20 -7.23
N ASP A 24 10.31 4.21 -6.97
CA ASP A 24 9.46 5.38 -7.05
C ASP A 24 9.20 5.96 -5.66
N ALA A 25 9.67 7.18 -5.42
CA ALA A 25 9.58 7.83 -4.11
C ALA A 25 8.14 8.07 -3.65
N ALA A 26 7.22 8.39 -4.58
CA ALA A 26 5.82 8.61 -4.24
C ALA A 26 5.10 7.28 -3.93
N LEU A 27 5.48 6.18 -4.58
CA LEU A 27 5.00 4.85 -4.19
C LEU A 27 5.58 4.36 -2.86
N LEU A 28 6.80 4.77 -2.50
CA LEU A 28 7.34 4.53 -1.16
C LEU A 28 6.53 5.28 -0.08
N LEU A 29 6.19 6.55 -0.30
CA LEU A 29 5.29 7.29 0.61
C LEU A 29 3.89 6.66 0.67
N THR A 30 3.41 6.12 -0.46
CA THR A 30 2.14 5.39 -0.54
C THR A 30 2.19 4.10 0.28
N ARG A 31 3.32 3.37 0.28
CA ARG A 31 3.57 2.23 1.17
C ARG A 31 3.43 2.65 2.63
N ASP A 32 4.12 3.71 3.05
CA ASP A 32 4.14 4.15 4.45
C ASP A 32 2.74 4.58 4.92
N SER A 33 1.99 5.23 4.03
CA SER A 33 0.60 5.61 4.27
C SER A 33 -0.32 4.38 4.42
N LEU A 34 -0.14 3.35 3.60
CA LEU A 34 -0.89 2.09 3.72
C LEU A 34 -0.58 1.34 5.02
N ASP A 35 0.68 1.30 5.44
CA ASP A 35 1.06 0.68 6.71
C ASP A 35 0.46 1.44 7.89
N THR A 36 0.50 2.79 7.83
CA THR A 36 -0.16 3.65 8.82
C THR A 36 -1.65 3.38 8.91
N LEU A 37 -2.37 3.36 7.78
CA LEU A 37 -3.80 3.06 7.74
C LEU A 37 -4.12 1.69 8.34
N ARG A 38 -3.29 0.68 8.08
CA ARG A 38 -3.45 -0.64 8.67
C ARG A 38 -3.25 -0.61 10.19
N ASN A 39 -2.23 0.07 10.68
CA ASN A 39 -1.96 0.20 12.11
C ASN A 39 -3.12 0.93 12.82
N GLN A 40 -3.68 1.96 12.18
CA GLN A 40 -4.85 2.68 12.68
C GLN A 40 -6.10 1.80 12.70
N ARG A 41 -6.34 1.00 11.65
CA ARG A 41 -7.44 0.03 11.65
C ARG A 41 -7.27 -1.00 12.76
N ASN A 42 -6.09 -1.59 12.92
CA ASN A 42 -5.84 -2.56 13.97
C ASN A 42 -6.03 -1.96 15.38
N ARG A 43 -5.64 -0.70 15.60
CA ARG A 43 -5.93 0.01 16.85
C ARG A 43 -7.44 0.13 17.06
N ALA A 44 -8.18 0.57 16.05
CA ALA A 44 -9.63 0.69 16.16
C ALA A 44 -10.34 -0.65 16.40
N ASP A 45 -9.83 -1.75 15.82
CA ASP A 45 -10.43 -3.07 15.93
C ASP A 45 -10.08 -3.78 17.25
N TYR A 46 -8.88 -3.53 17.81
CA TYR A 46 -8.32 -4.37 18.88
C TYR A 46 -7.90 -3.61 20.15
N ASP A 47 -7.69 -2.29 20.10
CA ASP A 47 -7.39 -1.49 21.29
C ASP A 47 -8.68 -0.90 21.87
N LEU A 48 -9.34 -1.67 22.73
CA LEU A 48 -10.58 -1.27 23.39
C LEU A 48 -10.41 -0.10 24.37
N THR A 49 -9.18 0.32 24.64
CA THR A 49 -8.90 1.48 25.52
C THR A 49 -8.72 2.78 24.74
N ASP A 50 -8.52 2.70 23.42
CA ASP A 50 -8.36 3.86 22.56
C ASP A 50 -9.72 4.35 22.03
N THR A 51 -10.33 5.28 22.75
CA THR A 51 -11.60 5.90 22.32
C THR A 51 -11.41 6.99 21.26
N THR A 52 -10.17 7.36 20.93
CA THR A 52 -9.92 8.46 19.97
C THR A 52 -10.38 8.08 18.56
N VAL A 53 -10.34 6.79 18.22
CA VAL A 53 -10.78 6.23 16.93
C VAL A 53 -12.28 6.42 16.67
N GLU A 54 -13.09 6.65 17.71
CA GLU A 54 -14.54 6.80 17.63
C GLU A 54 -14.97 8.21 17.18
N THR A 55 -14.03 9.15 17.12
CA THR A 55 -14.32 10.53 16.71
C THR A 55 -14.46 10.66 15.20
N GLU A 56 -15.47 11.41 14.75
CA GLU A 56 -15.67 11.71 13.32
C GLU A 56 -14.42 12.35 12.69
N ALA A 57 -13.76 13.24 13.41
CA ALA A 57 -12.54 13.90 12.94
C ALA A 57 -11.43 12.89 12.61
N ASN A 58 -11.19 11.91 13.49
CA ASN A 58 -10.21 10.86 13.21
C ASN A 58 -10.64 9.98 12.05
N ALA A 59 -11.91 9.57 11.98
CA ALA A 59 -12.43 8.79 10.85
C ALA A 59 -12.23 9.52 9.52
N MET A 60 -12.55 10.82 9.44
CA MET A 60 -12.37 11.65 8.25
C MET A 60 -10.90 11.74 7.81
N ILE A 61 -9.96 11.87 8.75
CA ILE A 61 -8.53 11.90 8.43
C ILE A 61 -8.12 10.59 7.76
N ARG A 62 -8.53 9.43 8.31
CA ARG A 62 -8.20 8.12 7.74
C ARG A 62 -8.81 7.92 6.36
N VAL A 63 -10.04 8.38 6.14
CA VAL A 63 -10.67 8.38 4.81
C VAL A 63 -9.88 9.22 3.81
N LYS A 64 -9.45 10.42 4.19
CA LYS A 64 -8.64 11.30 3.33
C LYS A 64 -7.29 10.65 2.96
N GLU A 65 -6.62 10.04 3.93
CA GLU A 65 -5.37 9.30 3.69
C GLU A 65 -5.58 8.13 2.71
N ALA A 66 -6.68 7.38 2.85
CA ALA A 66 -7.03 6.31 1.92
C ALA A 66 -7.29 6.84 0.49
N PHE A 67 -7.99 7.98 0.35
CA PHE A 67 -8.17 8.63 -0.95
C PHE A 67 -6.86 9.10 -1.57
N ASN A 68 -5.93 9.63 -0.77
CA ASN A 68 -4.61 10.04 -1.26
C ASN A 68 -3.82 8.84 -1.82
N VAL A 69 -3.84 7.71 -1.12
CA VAL A 69 -3.24 6.44 -1.59
C VAL A 69 -3.85 6.03 -2.93
N ILE A 70 -5.19 5.99 -3.02
CA ILE A 70 -5.90 5.61 -4.25
C ILE A 70 -5.54 6.57 -5.40
N ALA A 71 -5.48 7.87 -5.12
CA ALA A 71 -5.15 8.88 -6.11
C ALA A 71 -3.72 8.72 -6.63
N GLU A 72 -2.74 8.44 -5.77
CA GLU A 72 -1.35 8.24 -6.19
C GLU A 72 -1.17 6.97 -7.02
N LEU A 73 -1.79 5.86 -6.60
CA LEU A 73 -1.78 4.61 -7.37
C LEU A 73 -2.41 4.81 -8.76
N ASN A 74 -3.51 5.57 -8.84
CA ASN A 74 -4.13 5.92 -10.11
C ASN A 74 -3.25 6.85 -10.95
N ARG A 75 -2.61 7.86 -10.36
CA ARG A 75 -1.66 8.73 -11.07
C ARG A 75 -0.51 7.93 -11.66
N CYS A 76 0.10 7.04 -10.89
CA CYS A 76 1.13 6.13 -11.40
C CYS A 76 0.60 5.24 -12.53
N ARG A 77 -0.61 4.68 -12.41
CA ARG A 77 -1.21 3.82 -13.45
C ARG A 77 -1.50 4.55 -14.75
N LEU A 78 -1.90 5.82 -14.68
CA LEU A 78 -2.25 6.63 -15.85
C LEU A 78 -1.01 7.21 -16.55
N ASP A 79 0.07 7.44 -15.81
CA ASP A 79 1.38 7.82 -16.36
C ASP A 79 2.06 6.59 -16.98
N THR A 80 1.97 6.44 -18.30
CA THR A 80 2.41 5.22 -19.00
C THR A 80 3.92 4.92 -18.85
N PRO A 81 4.85 5.88 -19.04
CA PRO A 81 6.27 5.65 -18.78
C PRO A 81 6.57 5.25 -17.34
N ARG A 82 5.98 5.97 -16.37
CA ARG A 82 6.16 5.68 -14.94
C ARG A 82 5.62 4.31 -14.57
N PHE A 83 4.42 3.96 -15.05
CA PHE A 83 3.79 2.67 -14.84
C PHE A 83 4.64 1.51 -15.38
N ALA A 84 5.23 1.68 -16.57
CA ALA A 84 6.09 0.68 -17.18
C ALA A 84 7.39 0.45 -16.35
N ALA A 85 8.01 1.54 -15.87
CA ALA A 85 9.18 1.47 -14.99
C ALA A 85 8.85 0.74 -13.68
N VAL A 86 7.78 1.15 -12.99
CA VAL A 86 7.30 0.54 -11.74
C VAL A 86 6.96 -0.94 -11.92
N THR A 87 6.27 -1.29 -13.01
CA THR A 87 5.91 -2.68 -13.33
C THR A 87 7.17 -3.54 -13.54
N THR A 88 8.17 -3.00 -14.23
CA THR A 88 9.44 -3.69 -14.48
C THR A 88 10.20 -3.93 -13.18
N ALA A 89 10.36 -2.90 -12.35
CA ALA A 89 11.01 -3.00 -11.04
C ALA A 89 10.31 -4.04 -10.15
N THR A 90 8.98 -4.02 -10.11
CA THR A 90 8.16 -4.99 -9.37
C THR A 90 8.42 -6.42 -9.83
N ARG A 91 8.47 -6.67 -11.14
CA ARG A 91 8.75 -8.01 -11.69
C ARG A 91 10.14 -8.51 -11.31
N VAL A 92 11.15 -7.65 -11.39
CA VAL A 92 12.53 -7.97 -10.98
C VAL A 92 12.57 -8.34 -9.50
N TRP A 93 11.90 -7.57 -8.65
CA TRP A 93 11.82 -7.87 -7.22
C TRP A 93 11.12 -9.20 -6.93
N VAL A 94 9.98 -9.47 -7.55
CA VAL A 94 9.24 -10.73 -7.37
C VAL A 94 10.06 -11.94 -7.83
N LYS A 95 10.83 -11.82 -8.92
CA LYS A 95 11.75 -12.88 -9.38
C LYS A 95 12.82 -13.18 -8.33
N LYS A 96 13.46 -12.14 -7.77
CA LYS A 96 14.45 -12.28 -6.68
C LYS A 96 13.87 -13.01 -5.47
N LEU A 97 12.66 -12.67 -5.05
CA LEU A 97 11.98 -13.35 -3.94
C LEU A 97 11.70 -14.83 -4.20
N ARG A 98 11.53 -15.22 -5.46
CA ARG A 98 11.28 -16.61 -5.87
C ARG A 98 12.57 -17.40 -6.12
N GLY A 99 13.74 -16.78 -5.97
CA GLY A 99 15.03 -17.41 -6.31
C GLY A 99 15.18 -17.69 -7.81
N ILE A 100 14.40 -17.03 -8.66
CA ILE A 100 14.46 -17.18 -10.12
C ILE A 100 15.36 -16.07 -10.67
N PRO A 101 16.39 -16.39 -11.46
CA PRO A 101 17.25 -15.37 -12.08
C PRO A 101 16.50 -14.39 -12.99
#